data_AF-A0A8C4VKZ4-F1
#
_entry.id   AF-A0A8C4VKZ4-F1
#
_cell.length_a   1.000
_cell.length_b   1.000
_cell.length_c   1.000
_cell.angle_alpha   90.00
_cell.angle_beta   90.00
_cell.angle_gamma   90.00
#
_symmetry.space_group_name_H-M   'P 1'
#
loop_
_entity.id
_entity.type
_entity.pdbx_description
1 polymer ?
#
loop_
_entity_poly.entity_id
_entity_poly.type
_entity_poly.pdbx_seq_one_letter_code
_entity_poly.pdbx_strand_id
1 'polypeptide(L)'
;MGFGSDLKCSHDALLKLQDWELRLLETVKKFMAMRVKSDKEYASTLQNLCNQVDKESTSQLDYISNVSKSWLLMVQQTEQLSRIMKTHAEDLNSGPLHRLTMMIKDKQQVKKSYIGVHQQIEAEMFKAFLGSGLEKSTNLRQVKAFLDECCKFLRNLSLCLKKKNLPFSSHSGFWGGLQMYLIPRIQRLI
;
A
#
# COMPACT_ATOMS: atom_id res chain seq x y z
N MET A 1 -17.12 -13.15 -9.70
CA MET A 1 -16.23 -12.64 -8.64
C MET A 1 -15.84 -11.22 -9.02
N GLY A 2 -16.16 -10.23 -8.19
CA GLY A 2 -15.87 -8.82 -8.44
C GLY A 2 -16.17 -7.96 -7.22
N PHE A 3 -15.36 -6.92 -6.98
CA PHE A 3 -15.49 -6.04 -5.82
C PHE A 3 -16.91 -5.48 -5.63
N GLY A 4 -17.60 -5.16 -6.73
CA GLY A 4 -18.96 -4.61 -6.69
C GLY A 4 -20.06 -5.60 -6.25
N SER A 5 -19.87 -6.91 -6.43
CA SER A 5 -20.81 -7.93 -5.94
C SER A 5 -20.43 -8.41 -4.54
N ASP A 6 -19.12 -8.57 -4.29
CA ASP A 6 -18.61 -9.35 -3.16
C ASP A 6 -18.21 -8.47 -1.97
N LEU A 7 -17.96 -7.16 -2.18
CA LEU A 7 -17.38 -6.24 -1.19
C LEU A 7 -18.19 -4.94 -1.02
N LYS A 8 -19.52 -5.00 -1.24
CA LYS A 8 -20.46 -3.86 -1.23
C LYS A 8 -20.39 -2.97 0.02
N CYS A 9 -20.02 -3.52 1.18
CA CYS A 9 -19.98 -2.80 2.46
C CYS A 9 -18.57 -2.75 3.09
N SER A 10 -17.52 -2.93 2.29
CA SER A 10 -16.15 -3.13 2.77
C SER A 10 -15.20 -1.99 2.39
N HIS A 11 -15.71 -0.76 2.36
CA HIS A 11 -14.96 0.45 2.01
C HIS A 11 -13.62 0.56 2.76
N ASP A 12 -13.64 0.43 4.09
CA ASP A 12 -12.43 0.56 4.92
C ASP A 12 -11.38 -0.52 4.61
N ALA A 13 -11.82 -1.74 4.27
CA ALA A 13 -10.92 -2.82 3.89
C ALA A 13 -10.26 -2.55 2.53
N LEU A 14 -11.02 -2.00 1.57
CA LEU A 14 -10.50 -1.59 0.27
C LEU A 14 -9.51 -0.44 0.38
N LEU A 15 -9.77 0.55 1.24
CA LEU A 15 -8.81 1.63 1.50
C LEU A 15 -7.50 1.11 2.09
N LYS A 16 -7.59 0.21 3.09
CA LYS A 16 -6.40 -0.43 3.67
C LYS A 16 -5.62 -1.24 2.65
N LEU A 17 -6.31 -1.98 1.77
CA LEU A 17 -5.66 -2.73 0.69
C LEU A 17 -4.87 -1.78 -0.24
N GLN A 18 -5.49 -0.69 -0.69
CA GLN A 18 -4.83 0.30 -1.54
C GLN A 18 -3.61 0.94 -0.86
N ASP A 19 -3.66 1.16 0.46
CA ASP A 19 -2.52 1.65 1.25
C ASP A 19 -1.35 0.65 1.28
N TRP A 20 -1.65 -0.64 1.44
CA TRP A 20 -0.63 -1.69 1.40
C TRP A 20 0.00 -1.83 0.02
N GLU A 21 -0.79 -1.78 -1.04
CA GLU A 21 -0.28 -1.80 -2.42
C GLU A 21 0.61 -0.59 -2.70
N LEU A 22 0.23 0.61 -2.26
CA LEU A 22 1.09 1.80 -2.40
C LEU A 22 2.41 1.66 -1.65
N ARG A 23 2.39 1.13 -0.42
CA ARG A 23 3.60 0.83 0.36
C ARG A 23 4.50 -0.19 -0.33
N LEU A 24 3.91 -1.22 -0.93
CA LEU A 24 4.65 -2.21 -1.71
C LEU A 24 5.33 -1.56 -2.91
N LEU A 25 4.60 -0.76 -3.70
CA LEU A 25 5.17 -0.08 -4.86
C LEU A 25 6.31 0.87 -4.49
N GLU A 26 6.18 1.61 -3.39
CA GLU A 26 7.27 2.45 -2.86
C GLU A 26 8.49 1.63 -2.42
N THR A 27 8.27 0.43 -1.89
CA THR A 27 9.35 -0.49 -1.51
C THR A 27 10.10 -1.00 -2.75
N VAL A 28 9.37 -1.40 -3.79
CA VAL A 28 9.94 -1.82 -5.07
C VAL A 28 10.70 -0.67 -5.73
N LYS A 29 10.18 0.55 -5.67
CA LYS A 29 10.86 1.76 -6.19
C LYS A 29 12.20 1.99 -5.48
N LYS A 30 12.23 1.91 -4.15
CA LYS A 30 13.48 2.02 -3.37
C LYS A 30 14.47 0.92 -3.73
N PHE A 31 14.00 -0.32 -3.87
CA PHE A 31 14.85 -1.44 -4.30
C PHE A 31 15.47 -1.20 -5.67
N MET A 32 14.68 -0.79 -6.66
CA MET A 32 15.18 -0.45 -8.00
C MET A 32 16.18 0.72 -7.97
N ALA A 33 15.90 1.77 -7.19
CA ALA A 33 16.83 2.89 -7.03
C ALA A 33 18.17 2.47 -6.42
N MET A 34 18.15 1.58 -5.42
CA MET A 34 19.38 0.99 -4.87
C MET A 34 20.11 0.15 -5.92
N ARG A 35 19.38 -0.60 -6.76
CA ARG A 35 20.00 -1.39 -7.84
C ARG A 35 20.70 -0.50 -8.87
N VAL A 36 20.05 0.58 -9.31
CA VAL A 36 20.66 1.59 -10.20
C VAL A 36 21.96 2.14 -9.60
N LYS A 37 21.94 2.47 -8.31
CA LYS A 37 23.13 2.98 -7.60
C LYS A 37 24.24 1.93 -7.57
N SER A 38 23.92 0.71 -7.15
CA SER A 38 24.86 -0.41 -7.07
C SER A 38 25.50 -0.72 -8.42
N ASP A 39 24.72 -0.76 -9.50
CA ASP A 39 25.23 -1.08 -10.84
C ASP A 39 26.17 0.04 -11.36
N LYS A 40 25.87 1.32 -11.05
CA LYS A 40 26.77 2.45 -11.37
C LYS A 40 28.08 2.39 -10.60
N GLU A 41 28.02 2.10 -9.31
CA GLU A 41 29.22 1.98 -8.45
C GLU A 41 30.09 0.81 -8.91
N TYR A 42 29.48 -0.31 -9.26
CA TYR A 42 30.19 -1.47 -9.81
C TYR A 42 30.84 -1.17 -11.17
N ALA A 43 30.11 -0.55 -12.10
CA ALA A 43 30.66 -0.11 -13.39
C ALA A 43 31.86 0.83 -13.21
N SER A 44 31.76 1.81 -12.32
CA SER A 44 32.85 2.75 -11.99
C SER A 44 34.09 2.00 -11.45
N THR A 45 33.88 1.02 -10.58
CA THR A 45 34.96 0.21 -9.99
C THR A 45 35.70 -0.59 -11.06
N LEU A 46 34.96 -1.24 -11.97
CA LEU A 46 35.54 -1.96 -13.11
C LEU A 46 36.32 -1.04 -14.06
N GLN A 47 35.78 0.15 -14.36
CA GLN A 47 36.46 1.12 -15.22
C GLN A 47 37.76 1.61 -14.58
N ASN A 48 37.73 1.90 -13.28
CA ASN A 48 38.91 2.34 -12.54
C ASN A 48 40.00 1.29 -12.50
N LEU A 49 39.63 0.00 -12.40
CA LEU A 49 40.57 -1.11 -12.49
C LEU A 49 41.25 -1.17 -13.86
N CYS A 50 40.49 -1.07 -14.95
CA CYS A 50 41.04 -1.07 -16.31
C CYS A 50 42.00 0.12 -16.52
N ASN A 51 41.60 1.32 -16.09
CA ASN A 51 42.40 2.53 -16.22
C ASN A 51 43.74 2.48 -15.43
N GLN A 52 43.81 1.71 -14.35
CA GLN A 52 45.06 1.52 -13.60
C GLN A 52 46.03 0.62 -14.37
N VAL A 53 45.53 -0.46 -14.97
CA VAL A 53 46.34 -1.38 -15.77
C VAL A 53 46.95 -0.68 -16.99
N ASP A 54 46.22 0.22 -17.65
CA ASP A 54 46.73 1.00 -18.80
C ASP A 54 47.87 1.95 -18.41
N LYS A 55 47.79 2.58 -17.23
CA LYS A 55 48.82 3.50 -16.73
C LYS A 55 50.14 2.79 -16.40
N GLU A 56 50.06 1.57 -15.88
CA GLU A 56 51.22 0.75 -15.52
C GLU A 56 51.86 0.09 -16.76
N SER A 57 51.04 -0.35 -17.73
CA SER A 57 51.48 -1.03 -18.95
C SER A 57 52.09 -0.12 -20.02
N THR A 58 51.92 1.20 -19.94
CA THR A 58 52.59 2.17 -20.83
C THR A 58 54.13 2.10 -20.74
N SER A 59 54.67 1.45 -19.69
CA SER A 59 56.11 1.31 -19.43
C SER A 59 56.75 0.02 -19.97
N GLN A 60 55.99 -0.92 -20.53
CA GLN A 60 56.55 -2.16 -21.12
C GLN A 60 56.23 -2.25 -22.61
N LEU A 61 57.14 -1.68 -23.40
CA LEU A 61 57.24 -1.90 -24.84
C LEU A 61 57.25 -3.42 -25.17
N ASP A 62 56.52 -3.79 -26.22
CA ASP A 62 56.50 -5.08 -26.91
C ASP A 62 55.91 -6.30 -26.17
N TYR A 63 54.57 -6.28 -26.04
CA TYR A 63 53.70 -7.42 -25.70
C TYR A 63 53.73 -8.52 -26.81
N ILE A 64 54.83 -9.27 -26.94
CA ILE A 64 54.99 -10.33 -27.96
C ILE A 64 54.43 -11.70 -27.50
N SER A 65 54.24 -11.92 -26.19
CA SER A 65 53.85 -13.23 -25.65
C SER A 65 52.34 -13.55 -25.80
N ASN A 66 51.97 -14.83 -25.81
CA ASN A 66 50.57 -15.25 -25.77
C ASN A 66 49.88 -14.88 -24.44
N VAL A 67 50.64 -14.87 -23.34
CA VAL A 67 50.16 -14.44 -22.01
C VAL A 67 49.79 -12.96 -22.05
N SER A 68 50.67 -12.16 -22.62
CA SER A 68 50.47 -10.73 -22.90
C SER A 68 49.18 -10.48 -23.68
N LYS A 69 48.98 -11.15 -24.82
CA LYS A 69 47.74 -11.01 -25.61
C LYS A 69 46.49 -11.42 -24.83
N SER A 70 46.57 -12.50 -24.05
CA SER A 70 45.44 -12.98 -23.24
C SER A 70 45.08 -12.01 -22.12
N TRP A 71 46.08 -11.40 -21.48
CA TRP A 71 45.87 -10.37 -20.46
C TRP A 71 45.18 -9.13 -21.03
N LEU A 72 45.63 -8.64 -22.20
CA LEU A 72 44.99 -7.50 -22.86
C LEU A 72 43.50 -7.78 -23.17
N LEU A 73 43.20 -8.99 -23.67
CA LEU A 73 41.81 -9.40 -23.91
C LEU A 73 40.98 -9.42 -22.62
N MET A 74 41.54 -9.89 -21.50
CA MET A 74 40.84 -9.85 -20.21
C MET A 74 40.52 -8.42 -19.76
N VAL A 75 41.47 -7.48 -19.91
CA VAL A 75 41.25 -6.06 -19.59
C VAL A 75 40.15 -5.47 -20.47
N GLN A 76 40.22 -5.70 -21.80
CA GLN A 76 39.21 -5.21 -22.74
C GLN A 76 37.81 -5.77 -22.47
N GLN A 77 37.70 -7.06 -22.14
CA GLN A 77 36.41 -7.67 -21.77
C GLN A 77 35.87 -7.12 -20.45
N THR A 78 36.74 -6.82 -19.49
CA THR A 78 36.36 -6.19 -18.21
C THR A 78 35.86 -4.76 -18.43
N GLU A 79 36.50 -4.01 -19.33
CA GLU A 79 36.06 -2.67 -19.72
C GLU A 79 34.70 -2.72 -20.45
N GLN A 80 34.50 -3.70 -21.33
CA GLN A 80 33.20 -3.93 -21.97
C GLN A 80 32.12 -4.23 -20.95
N LEU A 81 32.40 -5.06 -19.93
CA LEU A 81 31.46 -5.33 -18.84
C LEU A 81 31.10 -4.07 -18.06
N SER A 82 32.08 -3.18 -17.78
CA SER A 82 31.80 -1.88 -17.17
C SER A 82 30.77 -1.07 -17.97
N ARG A 83 30.94 -0.98 -19.29
CA ARG A 83 29.99 -0.29 -20.18
C ARG A 83 28.60 -0.91 -20.15
N ILE A 84 28.50 -2.24 -20.13
CA ILE A 84 27.22 -2.96 -20.04
C ILE A 84 26.53 -2.65 -18.69
N MET A 85 27.26 -2.70 -17.58
CA MET A 85 26.70 -2.41 -16.25
C MET A 85 26.21 -0.96 -16.13
N LYS A 86 26.95 -0.01 -16.71
CA LYS A 86 26.50 1.40 -16.79
C LYS A 86 25.20 1.54 -17.57
N THR A 87 25.12 0.88 -18.73
CA THR A 87 23.92 0.88 -19.58
C THR A 87 22.71 0.27 -18.86
N HIS A 88 22.89 -0.87 -18.19
CA HIS A 88 21.82 -1.49 -17.39
C HIS A 88 21.28 -0.54 -16.31
N ALA A 89 22.16 0.21 -15.63
CA ALA A 89 21.73 1.18 -14.63
C ALA A 89 20.94 2.34 -15.26
N GLU A 90 21.33 2.80 -16.44
CA GLU A 90 20.66 3.88 -17.19
C GLU A 90 19.29 3.44 -17.72
N ASP A 91 19.22 2.24 -18.31
CA ASP A 91 17.98 1.63 -18.81
C ASP A 91 16.98 1.35 -17.68
N LEU A 92 17.46 0.80 -16.55
CA LEU A 92 16.64 0.58 -15.36
C LEU A 92 16.08 1.91 -14.81
N ASN A 93 16.92 2.95 -14.77
CA ASN A 93 16.57 4.24 -14.21
C ASN A 93 15.56 5.01 -15.09
N SER A 94 15.80 5.05 -16.40
CA SER A 94 14.98 5.81 -17.36
C SER A 94 13.72 5.07 -17.82
N GLY A 95 13.74 3.74 -17.81
CA GLY A 95 12.61 2.91 -18.22
C GLY A 95 11.76 2.46 -17.02
N PRO A 96 12.01 1.26 -16.45
CA PRO A 96 11.15 0.68 -15.40
C PRO A 96 10.95 1.57 -14.17
N LEU A 97 12.02 2.17 -13.64
CA LEU A 97 11.93 2.99 -12.42
C LEU A 97 11.10 4.27 -12.64
N HIS A 98 11.24 4.90 -13.80
CA HIS A 98 10.42 6.04 -14.19
C HIS A 98 8.94 5.64 -14.31
N ARG A 99 8.64 4.56 -15.05
CA ARG A 99 7.27 4.05 -15.22
C ARG A 99 6.63 3.68 -13.87
N LEU A 100 7.36 3.03 -12.98
CA LEU A 100 6.90 2.73 -11.63
C LEU A 100 6.58 4.00 -10.84
N THR A 101 7.43 5.03 -10.95
CA THR A 101 7.19 6.33 -10.31
C THR A 101 5.90 6.98 -10.81
N MET A 102 5.60 6.88 -12.10
CA MET A 102 4.35 7.39 -12.68
C MET A 102 3.14 6.57 -12.21
N MET A 103 3.22 5.24 -12.26
CA MET A 103 2.16 4.35 -11.79
C MET A 103 1.80 4.56 -10.31
N ILE A 104 2.77 4.88 -9.45
CA ILE A 104 2.52 5.24 -8.05
C ILE A 104 1.68 6.51 -7.96
N LYS A 105 2.03 7.55 -8.74
CA LYS A 105 1.26 8.81 -8.77
C LYS A 105 -0.16 8.57 -9.27
N ASP A 106 -0.31 7.81 -10.35
CA ASP A 106 -1.62 7.48 -10.92
C ASP A 106 -2.47 6.70 -9.90
N LYS A 107 -1.88 5.73 -9.20
CA LYS A 107 -2.58 4.97 -8.15
C LYS A 107 -3.01 5.86 -6.98
N GLN A 108 -2.17 6.81 -6.56
CA GLN A 108 -2.54 7.80 -5.53
C GLN A 108 -3.72 8.66 -5.99
N GLN A 109 -3.75 9.07 -7.26
CA GLN A 109 -4.86 9.82 -7.84
C GLN A 109 -6.14 8.98 -7.90
N VAL A 110 -6.06 7.72 -8.34
CA VAL A 110 -7.19 6.78 -8.37
C VAL A 110 -7.74 6.58 -6.96
N LYS A 111 -6.89 6.38 -5.94
CA LYS A 111 -7.33 6.28 -4.54
C LYS A 111 -8.10 7.53 -4.09
N LYS A 112 -7.58 8.73 -4.37
CA LYS A 112 -8.26 9.99 -4.04
C LYS A 112 -9.61 10.11 -4.73
N SER A 113 -9.69 9.78 -6.01
CA SER A 113 -10.92 9.79 -6.79
C SER A 113 -11.95 8.80 -6.24
N TYR A 114 -11.52 7.58 -5.91
CA TYR A 114 -12.38 6.57 -5.29
C TYR A 114 -13.00 7.06 -3.97
N ILE A 115 -12.19 7.65 -3.08
CA ILE A 115 -12.69 8.22 -1.82
C ILE A 115 -13.73 9.31 -2.08
N GLY A 116 -13.45 10.22 -3.02
CA GLY A 116 -14.38 11.30 -3.37
C GLY A 116 -15.71 10.78 -3.90
N VAL A 117 -15.68 9.83 -4.83
CA VAL A 117 -16.90 9.21 -5.38
C VAL A 117 -17.67 8.45 -4.29
N HIS A 118 -16.99 7.73 -3.41
CA HIS A 118 -17.64 7.02 -2.31
C HIS A 118 -18.38 8.00 -1.38
N GLN A 119 -17.72 9.08 -0.96
CA GLN A 119 -18.32 10.12 -0.12
C GLN A 119 -19.50 10.83 -0.80
N GLN A 120 -19.40 11.07 -2.11
CA GLN A 120 -20.51 11.64 -2.88
C GLN A 120 -21.72 10.71 -2.86
N ILE A 121 -21.53 9.41 -3.13
CA ILE A 121 -22.60 8.40 -3.10
C ILE A 121 -23.22 8.33 -1.70
N GLU A 122 -22.41 8.32 -0.64
CA GLU A 122 -22.92 8.31 0.74
C GLU A 122 -23.76 9.56 1.04
N ALA A 123 -23.32 10.73 0.59
CA ALA A 123 -24.06 11.98 0.77
C ALA A 123 -25.37 12.01 -0.03
N GLU A 124 -25.38 11.53 -1.28
CA GLU A 124 -26.58 11.41 -2.11
C GLU A 124 -27.57 10.39 -1.53
N MET A 125 -27.09 9.24 -1.06
CA MET A 125 -27.88 8.25 -0.33
C MET A 125 -28.52 8.85 0.93
N PHE A 126 -27.76 9.61 1.71
CA PHE A 126 -28.27 10.27 2.92
C PHE A 126 -29.32 11.33 2.59
N LYS A 127 -29.08 12.17 1.57
CA LYS A 127 -30.04 13.16 1.08
C LYS A 127 -31.30 12.50 0.53
N ALA A 128 -31.20 11.41 -0.23
CA ALA A 128 -32.34 10.65 -0.73
C ALA A 128 -33.13 10.01 0.43
N PHE A 129 -32.45 9.47 1.44
CA PHE A 129 -33.08 8.90 2.63
C PHE A 129 -33.82 9.96 3.47
N LEU A 130 -33.30 11.19 3.55
CA LEU A 130 -33.94 12.31 4.25
C LEU A 130 -35.01 13.03 3.40
N GLY A 131 -34.78 13.18 2.10
CA GLY A 131 -35.59 13.95 1.15
C GLY A 131 -36.75 13.19 0.53
N SER A 132 -36.71 11.84 0.50
CA SER A 132 -37.84 10.99 0.10
C SER A 132 -39.02 10.98 1.08
N GLY A 133 -39.01 11.88 2.07
CA GLY A 133 -40.11 11.98 3.02
C GLY A 133 -40.04 10.89 4.07
N LEU A 134 -39.93 11.35 5.30
CA LEU A 134 -40.49 10.68 6.46
C LEU A 134 -42.02 10.57 6.33
N GLU A 135 -42.55 9.73 5.44
CA GLU A 135 -43.73 8.94 5.82
C GLU A 135 -43.37 7.92 6.94
N LYS A 136 -42.07 7.78 7.24
CA LYS A 136 -41.50 6.94 8.31
C LYS A 136 -41.23 7.66 9.65
N SER A 137 -41.74 8.88 9.90
CA SER A 137 -41.53 9.53 11.23
C SER A 137 -42.21 8.80 12.38
N THR A 138 -43.23 8.00 12.08
CA THR A 138 -43.93 7.13 13.03
C THR A 138 -43.10 5.87 13.31
N ASN A 139 -42.57 5.23 12.27
CA ASN A 139 -41.71 4.04 12.41
C ASN A 139 -40.34 4.36 13.05
N LEU A 140 -39.69 5.48 12.72
CA LEU A 140 -38.42 5.85 13.37
C LEU A 140 -38.58 6.22 14.84
N ARG A 141 -39.70 6.83 15.23
CA ARG A 141 -40.03 7.05 16.65
C ARG A 141 -40.27 5.73 17.39
N GLN A 142 -40.99 4.79 16.77
CA GLN A 142 -41.24 3.47 17.35
C GLN A 142 -39.94 2.63 17.44
N VAL A 143 -39.09 2.66 16.42
CA VAL A 143 -37.79 1.98 16.43
C VAL A 143 -36.85 2.62 17.45
N LYS A 144 -36.85 3.96 17.59
CA LYS A 144 -36.09 4.66 18.63
C LYS A 144 -36.59 4.30 20.03
N ALA A 145 -37.91 4.23 20.24
CA ALA A 145 -38.50 3.79 21.49
C ALA A 145 -38.14 2.32 21.82
N PHE A 146 -38.20 1.44 20.84
CA PHE A 146 -37.82 0.03 20.98
C PHE A 146 -36.34 -0.15 21.31
N LEU A 147 -35.44 0.60 20.65
CA LEU A 147 -34.01 0.60 20.95
C LEU A 147 -33.73 1.14 22.36
N ASP A 148 -34.41 2.19 22.80
CA ASP A 148 -34.29 2.72 24.16
C ASP A 148 -34.75 1.71 25.22
N GLU A 149 -35.82 0.98 24.94
CA GLU A 149 -36.36 -0.06 25.80
C GLU A 149 -35.44 -1.29 25.87
N CYS A 150 -34.89 -1.71 24.72
CA CYS A 150 -33.82 -2.69 24.68
C CYS A 150 -32.63 -2.21 25.53
N CYS A 151 -32.10 -1.00 25.31
CA CYS A 151 -30.96 -0.49 26.08
C CYS A 151 -31.24 -0.39 27.60
N LYS A 152 -32.48 -0.12 28.02
CA LYS A 152 -32.89 -0.19 29.44
C LYS A 152 -32.89 -1.64 29.93
N PHE A 153 -33.44 -2.58 29.16
CA PHE A 153 -33.44 -4.00 29.47
C PHE A 153 -32.02 -4.57 29.60
N LEU A 154 -31.13 -4.25 28.65
CA LEU A 154 -29.74 -4.70 28.66
C LEU A 154 -28.96 -4.17 29.88
N ARG A 155 -29.20 -2.91 30.30
CA ARG A 155 -28.62 -2.34 31.52
C ARG A 155 -29.14 -3.03 32.79
N ASN A 156 -30.44 -3.28 32.86
CA ASN A 156 -31.05 -3.97 34.00
C ASN A 156 -30.58 -5.44 34.09
N LEU A 157 -30.44 -6.13 32.96
CA LEU A 157 -29.91 -7.48 32.87
C LEU A 157 -28.46 -7.53 33.34
N SER A 158 -27.63 -6.56 32.91
CA SER A 158 -26.25 -6.42 33.38
C SER A 158 -26.16 -6.20 34.89
N LEU A 159 -27.00 -5.33 35.46
CA LEU A 159 -27.09 -5.10 36.91
C LEU A 159 -27.56 -6.35 37.68
N CYS A 160 -28.54 -7.09 37.14
CA CYS A 160 -29.07 -8.30 37.75
C CYS A 160 -28.05 -9.45 37.75
N LEU A 161 -27.30 -9.61 36.65
CA LEU A 161 -26.20 -10.58 36.54
C LEU A 161 -25.04 -10.24 37.48
N LYS A 162 -24.71 -8.95 37.63
CA LYS A 162 -23.69 -8.48 38.58
C LYS A 162 -24.09 -8.75 40.04
N LYS A 163 -25.39 -8.62 40.37
CA LYS A 163 -25.92 -8.94 41.71
C LYS A 163 -25.95 -10.44 42.02
N LYS A 164 -25.91 -11.30 40.99
CA LYS A 164 -25.88 -12.77 41.11
C LYS A 164 -24.47 -13.38 41.00
N ASN A 165 -23.40 -12.57 40.94
CA ASN A 165 -22.00 -13.02 40.86
C ASN A 165 -21.71 -14.04 39.73
N LEU A 166 -22.40 -13.92 38.59
CA LEU A 166 -22.11 -14.73 37.40
C LEU A 166 -21.03 -14.06 36.55
N PRO A 167 -19.98 -14.78 36.09
CA PRO A 167 -18.88 -14.19 35.34
C PRO A 167 -19.33 -13.76 33.95
N PHE A 168 -19.26 -12.46 33.66
CA PHE A 168 -19.55 -11.90 32.33
C PHE A 168 -18.24 -11.84 31.52
N SER A 169 -18.05 -12.77 30.59
CA SER A 169 -16.93 -12.76 29.64
C SER A 169 -17.27 -11.86 28.45
N SER A 170 -16.52 -10.77 28.29
CA SER A 170 -16.68 -9.75 27.24
C SER A 170 -16.39 -10.24 25.81
N HIS A 171 -16.25 -11.55 25.58
CA HIS A 171 -15.73 -12.12 24.33
C HIS A 171 -16.71 -12.99 23.52
N SER A 172 -18.01 -12.98 23.80
CA SER A 172 -19.02 -13.54 22.87
C SER A 172 -19.55 -12.43 21.95
N GLY A 173 -19.21 -12.55 20.66
CA GLY A 173 -19.23 -11.49 19.64
C GLY A 173 -20.58 -10.84 19.30
N PHE A 174 -21.68 -11.20 19.98
CA PHE A 174 -22.98 -10.59 19.73
C PHE A 174 -23.16 -9.26 20.47
N TRP A 175 -22.74 -9.19 21.73
CA TRP A 175 -22.92 -8.01 22.58
C TRP A 175 -21.82 -6.97 22.42
N GLY A 176 -20.58 -7.41 22.20
CA GLY A 176 -19.46 -6.52 21.84
C GLY A 176 -19.73 -5.77 20.54
N GLY A 177 -20.35 -6.43 19.55
CA GLY A 177 -20.74 -5.83 18.28
C GLY A 177 -21.82 -4.76 18.42
N LEU A 178 -22.88 -5.03 19.19
CA LEU A 178 -23.94 -4.05 19.46
C LEU A 178 -23.41 -2.83 20.22
N GLN A 179 -22.55 -3.03 21.23
CA GLN A 179 -22.11 -1.97 22.11
C GLN A 179 -20.98 -1.10 21.53
N MET A 180 -20.05 -1.68 20.75
CA MET A 180 -18.98 -0.90 20.11
C MET A 180 -19.36 -0.26 18.78
N TYR A 181 -20.21 -0.91 17.97
CA TYR A 181 -20.44 -0.44 16.60
C TYR A 181 -21.82 0.15 16.37
N LEU A 182 -22.87 -0.40 17.00
CA LEU A 182 -24.25 0.02 16.73
C LEU A 182 -24.63 1.25 17.57
N ILE A 183 -24.30 1.24 18.88
CA ILE A 183 -24.62 2.34 19.79
C ILE A 183 -23.92 3.67 19.39
N PRO A 184 -22.61 3.71 19.09
CA PRO A 184 -21.94 4.95 18.71
C PRO A 184 -22.30 5.46 17.29
N ARG A 185 -22.84 4.59 16.42
CA ARG A 185 -23.40 4.98 15.13
C ARG A 185 -24.79 5.59 15.28
N ILE A 186 -25.61 5.04 16.17
CA ILE A 186 -26.95 5.54 16.46
C ILE A 186 -26.89 6.87 17.24
N GLN A 187 -25.95 7.03 18.18
CA GLN A 187 -25.73 8.30 18.88
C GLN A 187 -25.16 9.42 18.00
N ARG A 188 -24.50 9.09 16.88
CA ARG A 188 -24.06 10.07 15.88
C ARG A 188 -25.15 10.47 14.88
N LEU A 189 -26.30 9.79 14.91
CA LEU A 189 -27.48 10.05 14.08
C LEU A 189 -28.57 10.85 14.84
N ILE A 190 -28.30 11.24 16.09
CA ILE A 190 -29.10 12.17 16.92
C ILE A 190 -28.27 13.42 17.12
#